data_AF-A0A3B9J0S7-F1
#
_entry.id   AF-A0A3B9J0S7-F1
#
_cell.length_a   1.000
_cell.length_b   1.000
_cell.length_c   1.000
_cell.angle_alpha   90.00
_cell.angle_beta   90.00
_cell.angle_gamma   90.00
#
_symmetry.space_group_name_H-M   'P 1'
#
loop_
_entity.id
_entity.type
_entity.pdbx_description
1 polymer ?
#
loop_
_entity_poly.entity_id
_entity_poly.type
_entity_poly.pdbx_seq_one_letter_code
_entity_poly.pdbx_strand_id
1 'polypeptide(L)' 'LRRNYDLVGAQFGIGPEEAIFLTGELPFHAVDEDELDRILGSIWDFVERYWRAALKIGFANRFTETPKDIEEK' A
#
# COMPACT_ATOMS: atom_id res chain seq x y z
N LEU A 1 5.02 2.17 -8.36
CA LEU A 1 5.41 0.75 -8.51
C LEU A 1 6.92 0.46 -8.36
N ARG A 2 7.84 1.44 -8.51
CA ARG A 2 9.29 1.20 -8.28
C ARG A 2 9.65 0.61 -6.91
N ARG A 3 8.81 0.80 -5.89
CA ARG A 3 9.01 0.23 -4.55
C ARG A 3 8.76 -1.28 -4.49
N ASN A 4 8.09 -1.87 -5.46
CA ASN A 4 7.88 -3.32 -5.49
C ASN A 4 9.20 -4.10 -5.63
N TYR A 5 10.26 -3.49 -6.18
CA TYR A 5 11.59 -4.12 -6.23
C TYR A 5 12.20 -4.35 -4.84
N ASP A 6 11.79 -3.55 -3.85
CA ASP A 6 12.29 -3.64 -2.49
C ASP A 6 11.41 -4.59 -1.63
N LEU A 7 10.30 -5.10 -2.18
CA LEU A 7 9.37 -5.98 -1.48
C LEU A 7 9.65 -7.43 -1.83
N VAL A 8 9.59 -8.30 -0.82
CA VAL A 8 9.75 -9.75 -0.97
C VAL A 8 8.46 -10.42 -0.54
N GLY A 9 7.93 -11.31 -1.38
CA GLY A 9 6.70 -12.06 -1.09
C GLY A 9 5.39 -11.27 -1.21
N ALA A 10 5.46 -9.94 -1.42
CA ALA A 10 4.30 -9.10 -1.67
C ALA A 10 4.59 -7.98 -2.67
N GLN A 11 3.56 -7.41 -3.28
CA GLN A 11 3.66 -6.32 -4.24
C GLN A 11 2.46 -5.37 -4.14
N PHE A 12 2.69 -4.07 -4.36
CA PHE A 12 1.60 -3.12 -4.52
C PHE A 12 1.01 -3.16 -5.93
N GLY A 13 -0.30 -3.10 -6.03
CA GLY A 13 -1.06 -3.02 -7.27
C GLY A 13 -2.25 -2.07 -7.17
N ILE A 14 -2.79 -1.66 -8.32
CA ILE A 14 -4.07 -0.93 -8.40
C ILE A 14 -5.10 -1.94 -8.91
N GLY A 15 -6.17 -2.14 -8.14
CA GLY A 15 -7.24 -3.07 -8.48
C GLY A 15 -8.38 -2.41 -9.26
N PRO A 16 -9.41 -3.19 -9.63
CA PRO A 16 -10.53 -2.74 -10.45
C PRO A 16 -11.39 -1.66 -9.81
N GLU A 17 -11.35 -1.54 -8.48
CA GLU A 17 -12.06 -0.50 -7.71
C GLU A 17 -11.25 0.80 -7.58
N GLU A 18 -10.20 0.98 -8.40
CA GLU A 18 -9.24 2.09 -8.31
C GLU A 18 -8.57 2.23 -6.94
N ALA A 19 -8.60 1.17 -6.14
CA ALA A 19 -7.96 1.09 -4.84
C ALA A 19 -6.54 0.49 -4.92
N ILE A 20 -5.72 0.81 -3.92
CA ILE A 20 -4.37 0.27 -3.77
C ILE A 20 -4.44 -1.03 -2.96
N PHE A 21 -3.90 -2.09 -3.52
CA PHE A 21 -3.82 -3.41 -2.90
C PHE A 21 -2.36 -3.77 -2.61
N LEU A 22 -2.15 -4.55 -1.55
CA LEU A 22 -0.90 -5.25 -1.26
C LEU A 22 -1.18 -6.74 -1.35
N THR A 23 -0.59 -7.42 -2.32
CA THR A 23 -0.89 -8.81 -2.64
C THR A 23 0.37 -9.67 -2.62
N GLY A 24 0.24 -10.92 -2.19
CA GLY A 24 1.29 -11.92 -2.17
C GLY A 24 0.73 -13.31 -2.47
N GLU A 25 1.59 -14.23 -2.86
CA GLU A 25 1.23 -15.61 -3.17
C GLU A 25 2.12 -16.57 -2.38
N LEU A 26 1.53 -17.65 -1.89
CA LEU A 26 2.22 -18.69 -1.14
C LEU A 26 1.70 -20.08 -1.55
N PRO A 27 2.58 -21.07 -1.77
CA PRO A 27 2.16 -22.44 -1.99
C PRO A 27 1.42 -23.01 -0.78
N PHE A 28 0.34 -23.76 -1.00
CA PHE A 28 -0.48 -24.32 0.08
C PHE A 28 0.31 -25.12 1.13
N HIS A 29 1.31 -25.90 0.70
CA HIS A 29 2.12 -26.72 1.61
C HIS A 29 3.04 -25.90 2.52
N ALA A 30 3.29 -24.62 2.20
CA ALA A 30 4.07 -23.70 3.00
C ALA A 30 3.20 -22.91 3.99
N VAL A 31 1.88 -23.13 4.00
CA VAL A 31 0.97 -22.49 4.96
C VAL A 31 1.11 -23.21 6.30
N ASP A 32 1.97 -22.68 7.16
CA ASP A 32 2.08 -23.04 8.57
C ASP A 32 1.99 -21.79 9.47
N GLU A 33 1.97 -22.00 10.78
CA GLU A 33 1.78 -20.91 11.75
C GLU A 33 2.91 -19.88 11.71
N ASP A 34 4.15 -20.34 11.56
CA ASP A 34 5.34 -19.46 11.51
C ASP A 34 5.36 -18.63 10.22
N GLU A 35 5.01 -19.23 9.09
CA GLU A 35 4.94 -18.55 7.80
C GLU A 35 3.81 -17.52 7.77
N LEU A 36 2.66 -17.83 8.37
CA LEU A 36 1.56 -16.89 8.50
C LEU A 36 1.94 -15.68 9.37
N ASP A 37 2.58 -15.91 10.52
CA ASP A 37 3.05 -14.82 11.39
C ASP A 37 4.07 -13.93 10.65
N ARG A 38 5.02 -14.54 9.94
CA ARG A 38 6.00 -13.82 9.11
C ARG A 38 5.33 -12.97 8.03
N ILE A 39 4.34 -13.51 7.32
CA ILE A 39 3.61 -12.78 6.27
C ILE A 39 2.84 -11.61 6.88
N LEU A 40 2.12 -11.83 7.97
CA LEU A 40 1.36 -10.78 8.65
C LEU A 40 2.28 -9.65 9.13
N GLY A 41 3.40 -9.99 9.76
CA GLY A 41 4.41 -9.02 10.19
C GLY A 41 5.01 -8.23 9.02
N SER A 42 5.30 -8.90 7.91
CA SER A 42 5.84 -8.26 6.70
C SER A 42 4.83 -7.31 6.06
N ILE A 43 3.56 -7.72 5.95
CA ILE A 43 2.48 -6.88 5.43
C ILE A 43 2.29 -5.64 6.31
N TRP A 44 2.31 -5.81 7.64
CA TRP A 44 2.22 -4.69 8.58
C TRP A 44 3.36 -3.69 8.36
N ASP A 45 4.61 -4.16 8.32
CA ASP A 45 5.79 -3.31 8.09
C ASP A 45 5.72 -2.58 6.74
N PHE A 46 5.28 -3.25 5.67
CA PHE A 46 5.10 -2.62 4.36
C PHE A 46 4.01 -1.55 4.38
N VAL A 47 2.89 -1.82 5.04
CA VAL A 47 1.80 -0.84 5.19
C VAL A 47 2.31 0.39 5.95
N GLU A 48 2.97 0.21 7.10
CA GLU A 48 3.46 1.34 7.89
C GLU A 48 4.48 2.20 7.12
N ARG A 49 5.42 1.56 6.43
CA ARG A 49 6.46 2.27 5.65
C ARG A 49 5.88 3.07 4.50
N TYR A 50 4.85 2.56 3.83
CA TYR A 50 4.34 3.14 2.59
C TYR A 50 2.96 3.81 2.72
N TRP A 51 2.35 3.82 3.90
CA TRP A 51 1.03 4.38 4.18
C TRP A 51 0.84 5.79 3.60
N ARG A 52 1.77 6.70 3.88
CA ARG A 52 1.69 8.10 3.40
C ARG A 52 1.75 8.22 1.89
N ALA A 53 2.54 7.37 1.23
CA ALA A 53 2.62 7.35 -0.22
C ALA A 53 1.33 6.80 -0.82
N ALA A 54 0.79 5.71 -0.26
CA ALA A 54 -0.48 5.13 -0.67
C ALA A 54 -1.64 6.14 -0.53
N LEU A 55 -1.74 6.84 0.60
CA LEU A 55 -2.77 7.87 0.81
C LEU A 55 -2.70 9.01 -0.21
N LYS A 56 -1.49 9.48 -0.57
CA LYS A 56 -1.34 10.54 -1.58
C LYS A 56 -1.79 10.09 -2.96
N ILE A 57 -1.61 8.81 -3.29
CA ILE A 57 -2.04 8.23 -4.57
C ILE A 57 -3.56 8.03 -4.56
N GLY A 58 -4.13 7.44 -3.50
CA GLY A 58 -5.56 7.14 -3.41
C GLY A 58 -6.47 8.34 -3.12
N PHE A 59 -5.93 9.40 -2.50
CA PHE A 59 -6.70 10.61 -2.12
C PHE A 59 -6.09 11.90 -2.68
N ALA A 60 -5.43 11.84 -3.84
CA ALA A 60 -4.76 12.99 -4.45
C ALA A 60 -5.63 14.26 -4.46
N ASN A 61 -6.92 14.14 -4.83
CA ASN A 61 -7.88 15.25 -4.89
C ASN A 61 -8.24 15.88 -3.53
N ARG A 62 -7.96 15.21 -2.40
CA ARG A 62 -8.26 15.71 -1.06
C ARG A 62 -7.10 16.46 -0.43
N PHE A 63 -5.93 16.43 -1.07
CA PHE A 63 -4.72 17.14 -0.65
C PHE A 63 -4.37 18.33 -1.57
N THR A 64 -5.17 18.62 -2.59
CA THR A 64 -4.94 19.69 -3.57
C THR A 64 -5.50 21.06 -3.16
N GLU A 65 -6.30 21.16 -2.10
CA GLU A 65 -6.75 22.45 -1.59
C GLU A 65 -5.72 23.03 -0.62
N THR A 66 -4.91 23.96 -1.13
CA THR A 66 -4.09 24.83 -0.29
C THR A 66 -4.92 26.08 0.03
N PRO A 67 -5.02 26.56 1.28
CA PRO A 67 -5.89 27.68 1.68
C PRO A 67 -5.59 29.07 1.07
N LYS A 68 -4.81 29.18 -0.02
CA LYS A 68 -4.48 30.47 -0.64
C LYS A 68 -5.41 30.90 -1.77
N ASP A 69 -6.31 30.04 -2.24
CA ASP A 69 -7.19 30.36 -3.37
C ASP A 69 -8.56 30.94 -2.93
N ILE A 70 -8.77 31.14 -1.63
CA ILE A 70 -10.04 31.67 -1.06
C ILE A 70 -9.97 33.21 -0.87
N GLU A 71 -8.79 33.82 -0.98
CA GLU A 71 -8.62 35.27 -0.72
C GLU A 71 -8.85 36.19 -1.94
N GLU A 72 -9.21 35.64 -3.11
CA GLU A 72 -9.46 36.43 -4.34
C GLU A 72 -10.84 36.20 -4.99
N LYS A 73 -11.91 35.99 -4.20
CA LYS A 73 -13.29 36.07 -4.72
C LYS A 73 -14.17 37.03 -3.96
#